data_AF-B8ELK9-F1
#
_entry.id   AF-B8ELK9-F1
#
_cell.length_a   1.000
_cell.length_b   1.000
_cell.length_c   1.000
_cell.angle_alpha   90.00
_cell.angle_beta   90.00
_cell.angle_gamma   90.00
#
_symmetry.space_group_name_H-M   'P 1'
#
loop_
_entity.id
_entity.type
_entity.pdbx_description
1 polymer ?
#
loop_
_entity_poly.entity_id
_entity_poly.type
_entity_poly.pdbx_seq_one_letter_code
_entity_poly.pdbx_strand_id
1 'polypeptide(L)'
;MSGALDLFSIAAISVGGFFFLAGTVGLLRFPDPLCRLHTLTKVDNLGLGFIVLGLIARSDGVFGALKLVAIWALVQLAGATSAQLIARAIRRKEQIGANSAGESSAA
;
A
#
# COMPACT_ATOMS: atom_id res chain seq x y z
N MET A 1 -12.36 -28.73 13.99
CA MET A 1 -12.84 -27.76 12.98
C MET A 1 -13.41 -26.58 13.73
N SER A 2 -12.57 -25.61 14.09
CA SER A 2 -12.96 -24.54 15.00
C SER A 2 -13.67 -23.44 14.22
N GLY A 3 -15.00 -23.51 14.13
CA GLY A 3 -15.80 -22.52 13.39
C GLY A 3 -15.57 -21.06 13.82
N ALA A 4 -15.07 -20.84 15.03
CA ALA A 4 -14.62 -19.53 15.49
C ALA A 4 -13.40 -18.99 14.72
N LEU A 5 -12.45 -19.86 14.34
CA LEU A 5 -11.30 -19.48 13.50
C LEU A 5 -11.76 -19.18 12.08
N ASP A 6 -12.71 -19.94 11.55
CA ASP A 6 -13.27 -19.68 10.22
C ASP A 6 -13.97 -18.32 10.17
N LEU A 7 -14.79 -18.01 11.17
CA LEU A 7 -15.46 -16.71 11.28
C LEU A 7 -14.46 -15.55 11.42
N PHE A 8 -13.41 -15.75 12.22
CA PHE A 8 -12.34 -14.76 12.38
C PHE A 8 -11.57 -14.52 11.06
N SER A 9 -11.18 -15.59 10.35
CA SER A 9 -10.50 -15.47 9.05
C SER A 9 -11.37 -14.77 8.02
N ILE A 10 -12.67 -15.12 7.94
CA ILE A 10 -13.61 -14.45 7.04
C ILE A 10 -13.71 -12.96 7.38
N ALA A 11 -13.92 -12.62 8.65
CA ALA A 11 -14.01 -11.23 9.09
C ALA A 11 -12.71 -10.46 8.77
N ALA A 12 -11.55 -11.03 9.08
CA ALA A 12 -10.25 -10.42 8.81
C ALA A 12 -10.03 -10.15 7.31
N ILE A 13 -10.32 -11.13 6.45
CA ILE A 13 -10.19 -10.99 4.99
C ILE A 13 -11.20 -9.97 4.45
N SER A 14 -12.45 -9.98 4.92
CA SER A 14 -13.46 -9.01 4.53
C SER A 14 -13.07 -7.58 4.93
N VAL A 15 -12.52 -7.37 6.12
CA VAL A 15 -11.99 -6.07 6.55
C VAL A 15 -10.80 -5.66 5.68
N GLY A 16 -9.90 -6.58 5.35
CA GLY A 16 -8.80 -6.32 4.42
C GLY A 16 -9.28 -5.87 3.04
N GLY A 17 -10.30 -6.54 2.50
CA GLY A 17 -10.96 -6.16 1.24
C GLY A 17 -11.64 -4.78 1.30
N PHE A 18 -12.31 -4.47 2.41
CA PHE A 18 -12.88 -3.14 2.64
C PHE A 18 -11.81 -2.05 2.66
N PHE A 19 -10.65 -2.31 3.28
CA PHE A 19 -9.51 -1.38 3.25
C PHE A 19 -9.04 -1.15 1.81
N PHE A 20 -8.89 -2.20 0.99
CA PHE A 20 -8.51 -2.04 -0.42
C PHE A 20 -9.50 -1.17 -1.21
N LEU A 21 -10.82 -1.37 -1.01
CA LEU A 21 -11.85 -0.50 -1.60
C LEU A 21 -11.69 0.95 -1.13
N ALA A 22 -11.47 1.18 0.17
CA ALA A 22 -11.21 2.50 0.71
C ALA A 22 -9.93 3.13 0.13
N GLY A 23 -8.89 2.34 -0.17
CA GLY A 23 -7.69 2.79 -0.87
C GLY A 23 -7.94 3.21 -2.31
N THR A 24 -8.77 2.46 -3.05
CA THR A 24 -9.20 2.87 -4.38
C THR A 24 -9.95 4.20 -4.33
N VAL A 25 -10.87 4.37 -3.37
CA VAL A 25 -11.59 5.64 -3.18
C VAL A 25 -10.63 6.77 -2.78
N GLY A 26 -9.66 6.51 -1.89
CA GLY A 26 -8.62 7.48 -1.52
C GLY A 26 -7.79 7.93 -2.72
N LEU A 27 -7.36 7.00 -3.58
CA LEU A 27 -6.64 7.30 -4.81
C LEU A 27 -7.43 8.15 -5.81
N LEU A 28 -8.77 8.03 -5.83
CA LEU A 28 -9.65 8.83 -6.69
C LEU A 28 -9.99 10.20 -6.06
N ARG A 29 -10.03 10.29 -4.72
CA ARG A 29 -10.40 11.52 -3.99
C ARG A 29 -9.24 12.51 -3.90
N PHE A 30 -8.00 12.05 -3.77
CA PHE A 30 -6.84 12.93 -3.58
C PHE A 30 -6.22 13.35 -4.93
N PRO A 31 -6.19 14.65 -5.26
CA PRO A 31 -5.57 15.14 -6.50
C PRO A 31 -4.04 15.24 -6.41
N ASP A 32 -3.48 15.41 -5.20
CA ASP A 32 -2.04 15.52 -4.99
C ASP A 32 -1.37 14.13 -4.93
N PRO A 33 -0.34 13.86 -5.77
CA PRO A 33 0.31 12.57 -5.81
C PRO A 33 1.01 12.16 -4.49
N LEU A 34 1.49 13.10 -3.67
CA LEU A 34 2.07 12.77 -2.36
C LEU A 34 0.98 12.31 -1.37
N CYS A 35 -0.16 13.00 -1.31
CA CYS A 35 -1.33 12.54 -0.56
C CYS A 35 -1.83 11.17 -1.03
N ARG A 36 -1.86 10.92 -2.35
CA ARG A 36 -2.24 9.62 -2.93
C ARG A 36 -1.32 8.50 -2.45
N LEU A 37 -0.01 8.70 -2.53
CA LEU A 37 0.99 7.75 -2.03
C LEU A 37 0.80 7.47 -0.54
N HIS A 38 0.66 8.50 0.30
CA HIS A 38 0.44 8.33 1.73
C HIS A 38 -0.82 7.49 2.04
N THR A 39 -1.93 7.75 1.34
CA THR A 39 -3.14 6.96 1.52
C THR A 39 -3.00 5.53 1.02
N LEU A 40 -2.31 5.32 -0.10
CA LEU A 40 -2.07 3.99 -0.65
C LEU A 40 -1.24 3.16 0.33
N THR A 41 -0.12 3.69 0.83
CA THR A 41 0.75 2.96 1.76
C THR A 41 0.06 2.60 3.07
N LYS A 42 -0.82 3.48 3.58
CA LYS A 42 -1.59 3.23 4.82
C LYS A 42 -2.60 2.10 4.62
N VAL A 43 -3.27 2.10 3.47
CA VAL A 43 -4.24 1.06 3.11
C VAL A 43 -3.55 -0.26 2.82
N ASP A 44 -2.43 -0.27 2.11
CA ASP A 44 -1.70 -1.50 1.78
C ASP A 44 -1.21 -2.20 3.06
N ASN A 45 -0.62 -1.44 3.99
CA ASN A 45 -0.10 -1.98 5.25
C ASN A 45 -1.22 -2.58 6.13
N LEU A 46 -2.38 -1.92 6.21
CA LEU A 46 -3.52 -2.41 7.00
C LEU A 46 -4.29 -3.52 6.28
N GLY A 47 -4.57 -3.36 4.98
CA GLY A 47 -5.34 -4.29 4.16
C GLY A 47 -4.62 -5.62 4.00
N LEU A 48 -3.37 -5.61 3.52
CA LEU A 48 -2.56 -6.82 3.44
C LEU A 48 -2.28 -7.41 4.82
N GLY A 49 -2.07 -6.56 5.83
CA GLY A 49 -1.89 -7.01 7.21
C GLY A 49 -3.07 -7.85 7.70
N PHE A 50 -4.31 -7.38 7.48
CA PHE A 50 -5.53 -8.12 7.83
C PHE A 50 -5.72 -9.41 7.02
N ILE A 51 -5.43 -9.38 5.72
CA ILE A 51 -5.52 -10.58 4.86
C ILE A 51 -4.52 -11.64 5.32
N VAL A 52 -3.27 -11.25 5.59
CA VAL A 52 -2.21 -12.16 6.07
C VAL A 52 -2.55 -12.70 7.46
N LEU A 53 -3.08 -11.88 8.37
CA LEU A 53 -3.57 -12.32 9.68
C LEU A 53 -4.68 -13.37 9.54
N GLY A 54 -5.65 -13.13 8.65
CA GLY A 54 -6.73 -14.08 8.36
C GLY A 54 -6.23 -15.39 7.74
N LEU A 55 -5.20 -15.34 6.89
CA LEU A 55 -4.59 -16.54 6.31
C LEU A 55 -3.72 -17.31 7.31
N ILE A 56 -2.96 -16.63 8.17
CA ILE A 56 -2.12 -17.26 9.21
C ILE A 56 -3.00 -18.06 10.18
N ALA A 57 -4.16 -17.51 10.56
CA ALA A 57 -5.14 -18.20 11.41
C ALA A 57 -5.65 -19.52 10.80
N ARG A 58 -5.53 -19.69 9.48
CA ARG A 58 -5.90 -20.89 8.74
C ARG A 58 -4.71 -21.75 8.30
N SER A 59 -3.48 -21.30 8.53
CA SER A 59 -2.31 -22.06 8.11
C SER A 59 -2.03 -23.19 9.10
N ASP A 60 -2.07 -24.43 8.62
CA ASP A 60 -1.78 -25.64 9.41
C ASP A 60 -0.31 -25.76 9.87
N GLY A 61 0.57 -24.79 9.55
CA GLY A 61 1.98 -24.88 9.91
C GLY A 61 2.74 -23.56 9.92
N VAL A 62 3.69 -23.47 10.86
CA VAL A 62 4.56 -22.30 11.08
C VAL A 62 5.34 -21.89 9.82
N PHE A 63 5.75 -22.86 9.00
CA PHE A 63 6.40 -22.58 7.71
C PHE A 63 5.48 -21.87 6.70
N GLY A 64 4.18 -22.17 6.71
CA GLY A 64 3.19 -21.50 5.87
C GLY A 64 2.99 -20.05 6.31
N ALA A 65 2.80 -19.83 7.60
CA ALA A 65 2.72 -18.50 8.19
C ALA A 65 3.98 -17.66 7.91
N LEU A 66 5.17 -18.25 8.08
CA LEU A 66 6.44 -17.56 7.83
C LEU A 66 6.60 -17.14 6.37
N LYS A 67 6.19 -18.00 5.42
CA LYS A 67 6.17 -17.65 3.99
C LYS A 67 5.24 -16.47 3.71
N LEU A 68 4.05 -16.44 4.30
CA LEU A 68 3.11 -15.34 4.13
C LEU A 68 3.66 -14.03 4.70
N VAL A 69 4.26 -14.07 5.89
CA VAL A 69 4.92 -12.89 6.49
C VAL A 69 6.09 -12.42 5.65
N ALA A 70 6.89 -13.35 5.10
CA ALA A 70 8.00 -13.01 4.21
C ALA A 70 7.51 -12.32 2.93
N ILE A 71 6.47 -12.85 2.28
CA ILE A 71 5.84 -12.23 1.10
C ILE A 71 5.30 -10.84 1.44
N TRP A 72 4.59 -10.72 2.57
CA TRP A 72 4.06 -9.45 3.06
C TRP A 72 5.17 -8.41 3.24
N ALA A 73 6.25 -8.76 3.93
CA ALA A 73 7.40 -7.87 4.11
C ALA A 73 8.04 -7.47 2.78
N LEU A 74 8.15 -8.40 1.82
CA LEU A 74 8.71 -8.13 0.50
C LEU A 74 7.84 -7.14 -0.29
N VAL A 75 6.52 -7.29 -0.21
CA VAL A 75 5.55 -6.35 -0.81
C VAL A 75 5.67 -4.96 -0.18
N GLN A 76 5.79 -4.88 1.15
CA GLN A 76 5.97 -3.61 1.86
C GLN A 76 7.27 -2.89 1.43
N LEU A 77 8.37 -3.62 1.28
CA LEU A 77 9.65 -3.07 0.81
C LEU A 77 9.56 -2.59 -0.65
N ALA A 78 8.91 -3.37 -1.52
CA ALA A 78 8.68 -3.00 -2.91
C ALA A 78 7.80 -1.75 -3.01
N GLY A 79 6.72 -1.68 -2.21
CA GLY A 79 5.83 -0.52 -2.13
C GLY A 79 6.56 0.73 -1.64
N ALA A 80 7.36 0.62 -0.58
CA ALA A 80 8.16 1.73 -0.06
C ALA A 80 9.19 2.24 -1.09
N THR A 81 9.83 1.34 -1.82
CA THR A 81 10.82 1.69 -2.85
C THR A 81 10.15 2.42 -4.02
N SER A 82 9.04 1.89 -4.53
CA SER A 82 8.23 2.54 -5.58
C SER A 82 7.75 3.93 -5.14
N ALA A 83 7.29 4.06 -3.89
CA ALA A 83 6.85 5.34 -3.34
C ALA A 83 7.98 6.37 -3.29
N GLN A 84 9.19 5.98 -2.86
CA GLN A 84 10.36 6.85 -2.85
C GLN A 84 10.78 7.27 -4.27
N LEU A 85 10.74 6.35 -5.25
CA LEU A 85 11.06 6.65 -6.65
C LEU A 85 10.05 7.63 -7.25
N ILE A 86 8.75 7.42 -7.04
CA ILE A 86 7.70 8.31 -7.53
C ILE A 86 7.83 9.69 -6.87
N ALA A 87 8.06 9.76 -5.56
CA ALA A 87 8.25 11.02 -4.84
C ALA A 87 9.48 11.81 -5.33
N ARG A 88 10.55 11.12 -5.75
CA ARG A 88 11.72 11.77 -6.38
C ARG A 88 11.39 12.23 -7.80
N ALA A 89 10.65 11.45 -8.57
CA ALA A 89 10.25 11.80 -9.93
C ALA A 89 9.34 13.04 -9.98
N ILE A 90 8.40 13.16 -9.05
CA ILE A 90 7.51 14.34 -8.93
C ILE A 90 8.33 15.60 -8.65
N ARG A 91 9.21 15.56 -7.65
CA ARG A 91 10.07 16.70 -7.29
C ARG A 91 10.99 17.12 -8.44
N ARG A 92 11.54 16.16 -9.19
CA ARG A 92 12.36 16.46 -10.37
C ARG A 92 11.56 17.15 -11.47
N LYS A 93 10.30 16.76 -11.67
CA LYS A 93 9.40 17.38 -12.66
C LYS A 93 9.08 18.84 -12.31
N GLU A 94 8.85 19.14 -11.04
CA GLU A 94 8.69 20.53 -10.56
C GLU A 94 9.93 21.38 -10.80
N GLN A 95 11.13 20.86 -10.48
CA GLN A 95 12.39 21.60 -10.69
C GLN A 95 12.64 21.94 -12.15
N ILE A 96 12.37 21.00 -13.07
CA ILE A 96 12.52 21.24 -14.52
C ILE A 96 11.55 22.34 -14.98
N GLY A 97 10.29 22.30 -14.52
CA GLY A 97 9.30 23.33 -14.87
C GLY A 97 9.69 24.72 -14.37
N ALA A 98 10.27 24.82 -13.17
CA ALA A 98 10.76 26.09 -12.62
C ALA A 98 11.97 26.65 -13.39
N ASN A 99 12.91 25.80 -13.82
CA ASN A 99 14.08 26.24 -14.58
C ASN A 99 13.68 26.80 -15.96
N SER A 100 12.78 26.13 -16.66
CA SER A 100 12.30 26.58 -17.97
C SER A 100 11.52 27.90 -17.92
N ALA A 101 10.80 28.17 -16.83
CA ALA A 101 10.13 29.45 -16.62
C ALA A 101 11.13 30.59 -16.34
N GLY A 102 12.22 30.30 -15.62
CA GLY A 102 13.31 31.26 -15.37
C GLY A 102 14.07 31.65 -16.65
N GLU A 103 14.36 30.68 -17.52
CA GLU A 103 15.03 30.92 -18.80
C GLU A 103 14.17 31.76 -19.75
N SER A 104 12.84 31.56 -19.78
CA SER A 104 11.93 32.34 -20.63
C SER A 104 11.72 33.78 -20.17
N SER A 105 12.00 34.11 -18.91
CA SER A 105 11.87 35.47 -18.37
C SER A 105 13.18 36.27 -18.45
N ALA A 106 14.30 35.61 -18.73
CA ALA A 106 15.62 36.23 -18.86
C ALA A 106 16.01 36.50 -20.34
N ALA A 107 15.20 36.06 -21.29
CA ALA A 107 15.31 36.30 -22.73
C ALA A 107 14.35 37.41 -23.17
#